data_AF-A0A2T0K670-F1
#
_entry.id   AF-A0A2T0K670-F1
#
_cell.length_a   1.000
_cell.length_b   1.000
_cell.length_c   1.000
_cell.angle_alpha   90.00
_cell.angle_beta   90.00
_cell.angle_gamma   90.00
#
_symmetry.space_group_name_H-M   'P 1'
#
loop_
_entity.id
_entity.type
_entity.pdbx_description
1 polymer ?
#
loop_
_entity_poly.entity_id
_entity_poly.type
_entity_poly.pdbx_seq_one_letter_code
_entity_poly.pdbx_strand_id
1 'polypeptide(L)'
;MDNRLASERRRWIEFARQEKYPLRSQSFSLVYYGFGESIGFGQVAGSTQRGFDPISKEEIAYQPRLEELTSGQLHFFLQGRRHFFDREDECLAEHLIYLFRERFRWEPYHVQLVMLDSVGYARLASQEIKDRLVESIGAIEVSPGNWAISSSIVDALKILGALDEGAEESRAEIRAEIAAALVDDGRSVDGDRALALCAKMFDHPYDFIYAEEIDDLDEAMRRRLYRLAIQAPSVRRSMNLNWLVEQLASLGDPMDVALLQPLTGLPSRINPFPQEEWGAFAAATRVLGRHHGELEPVEAATVEERCLVEIRSLIYLAESGRDAGEAAVRHAWRRLGELRPQLVVGCISEIQRALHERPYCRDGVESYPPMDLVAVYTDECLAVARRFIDDGALAEFYHQVPDHERGVSFAFDVVGRYGDRSDLERLRARSRAHRFARHALAALRRLDGAENPGRNV
;
A
#
# COMPACT_ATOMS: atom_id res chain seq x y z
N MET A 1 23.09 -7.41 -18.36
CA MET A 1 23.39 -7.28 -16.92
C MET A 1 23.74 -8.60 -16.26
N ASP A 2 22.97 -9.67 -16.45
CA ASP A 2 23.20 -10.95 -15.75
C ASP A 2 24.57 -11.59 -16.01
N ASN A 3 25.12 -11.51 -17.22
CA ASN A 3 26.49 -11.99 -17.47
C ASN A 3 27.54 -11.26 -16.61
N ARG A 4 27.34 -9.96 -16.34
CA ARG A 4 28.21 -9.18 -15.46
C ARG A 4 28.04 -9.62 -14.01
N LEU A 5 26.80 -9.79 -13.55
CA LEU A 5 26.51 -10.33 -12.21
C LEU A 5 27.14 -11.71 -12.01
N ALA A 6 27.02 -12.61 -13.00
CA ALA A 6 27.63 -13.94 -12.94
C ALA A 6 29.17 -13.88 -12.88
N SER A 7 29.79 -12.91 -13.56
CA SER A 7 31.24 -12.66 -13.46
C SER A 7 31.63 -12.18 -12.06
N GLU A 8 30.92 -11.20 -11.50
CA GLU A 8 31.21 -10.67 -10.16
C GLU A 8 30.95 -11.71 -9.08
N ARG A 9 29.87 -12.48 -9.18
CA ARG A 9 29.58 -13.56 -8.22
C ARG A 9 30.70 -14.59 -8.16
N ARG A 10 31.29 -14.96 -9.31
CA ARG A 10 32.44 -15.87 -9.38
C ARG A 10 33.67 -15.27 -8.69
N ARG A 11 33.91 -13.98 -8.85
CA ARG A 11 35.03 -13.27 -8.19
C ARG A 11 34.91 -13.28 -6.67
N TRP A 12 33.69 -13.19 -6.13
CA TRP A 12 33.43 -13.06 -4.69
C TRP A 12 32.97 -14.35 -4.01
N ILE A 13 32.96 -15.49 -4.71
CA ILE A 13 32.33 -16.72 -4.20
C ILE A 13 33.00 -17.27 -2.93
N GLU A 14 34.32 -17.22 -2.84
CA GLU A 14 35.05 -17.73 -1.67
C GLU A 14 34.81 -16.86 -0.43
N PHE A 15 34.83 -15.53 -0.60
CA PHE A 15 34.45 -14.60 0.45
C PHE A 15 33.02 -14.84 0.93
N ALA A 16 32.07 -14.97 -0.01
CA ALA A 16 30.68 -15.19 0.35
C ALA A 16 30.45 -16.53 1.08
N ARG A 17 31.20 -17.58 0.75
CA ARG A 17 31.17 -18.85 1.47
C ARG A 17 31.68 -18.71 2.90
N GLN A 18 32.80 -18.01 3.09
CA GLN A 18 33.39 -17.76 4.42
C GLN A 18 32.45 -16.97 5.32
N GLU A 19 31.84 -15.90 4.78
CA GLU A 19 30.94 -15.01 5.52
C GLU A 19 29.48 -15.49 5.57
N LYS A 20 29.17 -16.66 4.98
CA LYS A 20 27.79 -17.14 4.77
C LYS A 20 26.88 -16.08 4.14
N TYR A 21 27.45 -15.24 3.28
CA TYR A 21 26.76 -14.12 2.66
C TYR A 21 25.89 -14.59 1.49
N PRO A 22 24.59 -14.22 1.41
CA PRO A 22 23.68 -14.65 0.35
C PRO A 22 23.93 -13.89 -0.97
N LEU A 23 25.13 -14.08 -1.54
CA LEU A 23 25.68 -13.31 -2.66
C LEU A 23 24.76 -13.27 -3.87
N ARG A 24 24.09 -14.38 -4.20
CA ARG A 24 23.14 -14.45 -5.33
C ARG A 24 22.01 -13.44 -5.18
N SER A 25 21.29 -13.50 -4.06
CA SER A 25 20.13 -12.64 -3.79
C SER A 25 20.53 -11.18 -3.59
N GLN A 26 21.61 -10.93 -2.85
CA GLN A 26 22.05 -9.56 -2.54
C GLN A 26 22.56 -8.82 -3.77
N SER A 27 23.41 -9.46 -4.59
CA SER A 27 23.88 -8.86 -5.84
C SER A 27 22.75 -8.66 -6.85
N PHE A 28 21.74 -9.53 -6.86
CA PHE A 28 20.55 -9.33 -7.68
C PHE A 28 19.77 -8.10 -7.24
N SER A 29 19.47 -7.99 -5.94
CA SER A 29 18.74 -6.86 -5.35
C SER A 29 19.44 -5.52 -5.66
N LEU A 30 20.76 -5.44 -5.47
CA LEU A 30 21.56 -4.26 -5.78
C LEU A 30 21.44 -3.79 -7.23
N VAL A 31 21.39 -4.72 -8.19
CA VAL A 31 21.36 -4.37 -9.62
C VAL A 31 19.95 -4.12 -10.13
N TYR A 32 18.97 -4.92 -9.70
CA TYR A 32 17.61 -4.86 -10.24
C TYR A 32 16.67 -3.94 -9.46
N TYR A 33 16.85 -3.82 -8.14
CA TYR A 33 16.01 -2.98 -7.28
C TYR A 33 16.73 -1.71 -6.82
N GLY A 34 18.05 -1.76 -6.62
CA GLY A 34 18.83 -0.63 -6.11
C GLY A 34 18.73 -0.49 -4.59
N PHE A 35 19.57 0.38 -4.02
CA PHE A 35 19.53 0.76 -2.60
C PHE A 35 19.79 2.27 -2.45
N GLY A 36 19.08 2.92 -1.52
CA GLY A 36 19.25 4.34 -1.23
C GLY A 36 18.96 5.23 -2.44
N GLU A 37 19.91 6.10 -2.80
CA GLU A 37 19.77 7.03 -3.94
C GLU A 37 20.00 6.38 -5.32
N SER A 38 20.31 5.07 -5.37
CA SER A 38 20.63 4.37 -6.62
C SER A 38 19.39 3.71 -7.23
N ILE A 39 19.14 4.02 -8.52
CA ILE A 39 18.06 3.44 -9.31
C ILE A 39 18.51 2.06 -9.82
N GLY A 40 17.80 0.99 -9.45
CA GLY A 40 18.01 -0.34 -10.01
C GLY A 40 17.63 -0.41 -11.49
N PHE A 41 18.24 -1.34 -12.23
CA PHE A 41 17.91 -1.61 -13.64
C PHE A 41 16.42 -1.94 -13.83
N GLY A 42 15.76 -2.51 -12.81
CA GLY A 42 14.33 -2.78 -12.83
C GLY A 42 13.46 -1.53 -12.90
N GLN A 43 13.85 -0.43 -12.26
CA GLN A 43 13.10 0.84 -12.36
C GLN A 43 13.30 1.50 -13.73
N VAL A 44 14.50 1.38 -14.31
CA VAL A 44 14.76 1.82 -15.69
C VAL A 44 13.95 1.00 -16.69
N ALA A 45 14.02 -0.33 -16.60
CA ALA A 45 13.28 -1.23 -17.48
C ALA A 45 11.75 -1.09 -17.28
N GLY A 46 11.28 -0.98 -16.04
CA GLY A 46 9.88 -0.75 -15.70
C GLY A 46 9.34 0.56 -16.27
N SER A 47 10.17 1.61 -16.37
CA SER A 47 9.77 2.86 -17.05
C SER A 47 9.55 2.72 -18.55
N THR A 48 10.06 1.64 -19.16
CA THR A 48 9.81 1.28 -20.57
C THR A 48 8.63 0.33 -20.74
N GLN A 49 8.11 -0.25 -19.65
CA GLN A 49 6.90 -1.08 -19.70
C GLN A 49 5.69 -0.18 -19.92
N ARG A 50 4.91 -0.50 -20.95
CA ARG A 50 3.78 0.30 -21.41
C ARG A 50 2.53 0.06 -20.56
N GLY A 51 2.55 0.42 -19.28
CA GLY A 51 1.38 0.47 -18.38
C GLY A 51 0.21 -0.46 -18.72
N PHE A 52 -0.96 0.10 -19.05
CA PHE A 52 -2.13 -0.64 -19.56
C PHE A 52 -2.31 -0.47 -21.08
N ASP A 53 -1.25 -0.07 -21.80
CA ASP A 53 -1.38 0.11 -23.24
C ASP A 53 -1.61 -1.25 -23.93
N PRO A 54 -2.35 -1.28 -25.04
CA PRO A 54 -2.58 -2.50 -25.80
C PRO A 54 -1.25 -3.15 -26.21
N ILE A 55 -1.07 -4.41 -25.81
CA ILE A 55 0.09 -5.23 -26.14
C ILE A 55 0.07 -5.59 -27.63
N SER A 56 1.23 -5.63 -28.27
CA SER A 56 1.35 -6.08 -29.66
C SER A 56 1.06 -7.58 -29.83
N LYS A 57 0.69 -8.01 -31.04
CA LYS A 57 0.47 -9.44 -31.31
C LYS A 57 1.77 -10.24 -31.17
N GLU A 58 2.91 -9.61 -31.48
CA GLU A 58 4.23 -10.20 -31.36
C GLU A 58 4.60 -10.48 -29.89
N GLU A 59 4.28 -9.57 -28.98
CA GLU A 59 4.51 -9.75 -27.54
C GLU A 59 3.60 -10.84 -26.95
N ILE A 60 2.36 -10.96 -27.42
CA ILE A 60 1.45 -12.05 -27.03
C ILE A 60 1.97 -13.40 -27.54
N ALA A 61 2.46 -13.46 -28.79
CA ALA A 61 2.99 -14.68 -29.38
C ALA A 61 4.38 -15.08 -28.83
N TYR A 62 5.01 -14.24 -28.01
CA TYR A 62 6.34 -14.50 -27.47
C TYR A 62 6.30 -15.56 -26.38
N GLN A 63 6.70 -16.78 -26.74
CA GLN A 63 6.86 -17.90 -25.82
C GLN A 63 8.36 -18.20 -25.63
N PRO A 64 9.01 -17.63 -24.59
CA PRO A 64 10.40 -17.91 -24.34
C PRO A 64 10.59 -19.33 -23.83
N ARG A 65 11.71 -19.94 -24.18
CA ARG A 65 12.21 -21.15 -23.53
C ARG A 65 12.68 -20.80 -22.13
N LEU A 66 11.90 -21.15 -21.12
CA LEU A 66 12.16 -20.76 -19.74
C LEU A 66 13.48 -21.30 -19.21
N GLU A 67 13.95 -22.44 -19.72
CA GLU A 67 15.24 -23.04 -19.40
C GLU A 67 16.43 -22.18 -19.87
N GLU A 68 16.25 -21.35 -20.91
CA GLU A 68 17.31 -20.51 -21.49
C GLU A 68 17.38 -19.11 -20.85
N LEU A 69 16.34 -18.70 -20.10
CA LEU A 69 16.27 -17.38 -19.49
C LEU A 69 17.22 -17.22 -18.30
N THR A 70 17.96 -16.13 -18.27
CA THR A 70 18.69 -15.71 -17.06
C THR A 70 17.71 -15.26 -15.97
N SER A 71 18.13 -15.24 -14.70
CA SER A 71 17.25 -14.83 -13.58
C SER A 71 16.62 -13.46 -13.77
N GLY A 72 17.35 -12.49 -14.34
CA GLY A 72 16.81 -11.16 -14.63
C GLY A 72 15.83 -11.13 -15.80
N GLN A 73 16.07 -11.94 -16.84
CA GLN A 73 15.10 -12.09 -17.93
C GLN A 73 13.82 -12.76 -17.44
N LEU A 74 13.95 -13.81 -16.62
CA LEU A 74 12.82 -14.49 -15.99
C LEU A 74 12.05 -13.53 -15.08
N HIS A 75 12.75 -12.73 -14.28
CA HIS A 75 12.14 -11.71 -13.41
C HIS A 75 11.28 -10.72 -14.21
N PHE A 76 11.81 -10.14 -15.28
CA PHE A 76 11.03 -9.23 -16.13
C PHE A 76 9.90 -9.92 -16.89
N PHE A 77 10.12 -11.14 -17.34
CA PHE A 77 9.10 -11.93 -18.01
C PHE A 77 7.89 -12.18 -17.10
N LEU A 78 8.14 -12.58 -15.85
CA LEU A 78 7.08 -12.81 -14.86
C LEU A 78 6.42 -11.50 -14.42
N GLN A 79 7.18 -10.43 -14.16
CA GLN A 79 6.60 -9.12 -13.84
C GLN A 79 5.74 -8.55 -14.99
N GLY A 80 6.14 -8.81 -16.23
CA GLY A 80 5.39 -8.43 -17.42
C GLY A 80 4.10 -9.23 -17.60
N ARG A 81 3.96 -10.41 -16.99
CA ARG A 81 2.80 -11.29 -17.23
C ARG A 81 1.47 -10.73 -16.74
N ARG A 82 1.48 -9.75 -15.84
CA ARG A 82 0.28 -9.00 -15.44
C ARG A 82 -0.50 -8.41 -16.62
N HIS A 83 0.16 -8.11 -17.73
CA HIS A 83 -0.48 -7.57 -18.93
C HIS A 83 -1.29 -8.64 -19.69
N PHE A 84 -1.06 -9.93 -19.47
CA PHE A 84 -1.77 -11.03 -20.12
C PHE A 84 -2.94 -11.60 -19.30
N PHE A 85 -3.42 -10.84 -18.30
CA PHE A 85 -4.59 -11.22 -17.49
C PHE A 85 -5.74 -11.68 -18.42
N ASP A 86 -6.34 -12.84 -18.10
CA ASP A 86 -7.46 -13.51 -18.80
C ASP A 86 -7.15 -14.22 -20.14
N ARG A 87 -5.89 -14.47 -20.53
CA ARG A 87 -5.61 -15.00 -21.88
C ARG A 87 -4.80 -16.29 -22.02
N GLU A 88 -4.04 -16.76 -21.02
CA GLU A 88 -3.19 -17.97 -21.17
C GLU A 88 -2.87 -18.71 -19.85
N ASP A 89 -3.91 -19.06 -19.07
CA ASP A 89 -3.74 -19.61 -17.72
C ASP A 89 -3.05 -20.99 -17.69
N GLU A 90 -3.34 -21.89 -18.66
CA GLU A 90 -2.78 -23.24 -18.66
C GLU A 90 -1.29 -23.28 -19.03
N CYS A 91 -0.88 -22.54 -20.07
CA CYS A 91 0.53 -22.49 -20.47
C CYS A 91 1.38 -21.86 -19.37
N LEU A 92 0.87 -20.83 -18.69
CA LEU A 92 1.55 -20.26 -17.53
C LEU A 92 1.65 -21.25 -16.38
N ALA A 93 0.56 -21.96 -16.07
CA ALA A 93 0.56 -22.94 -14.98
C ALA A 93 1.61 -24.05 -15.22
N GLU A 94 1.71 -24.57 -16.45
CA GLU A 94 2.74 -25.55 -16.84
C GLU A 94 4.16 -24.98 -16.72
N HIS A 95 4.35 -23.73 -17.15
CA HIS A 95 5.60 -23.01 -16.96
C HIS A 95 5.96 -22.85 -15.48
N LEU A 96 5.00 -22.50 -14.63
CA LEU A 96 5.20 -22.37 -13.18
C LEU A 96 5.54 -23.72 -12.54
N ILE A 97 4.89 -24.82 -12.95
CA ILE A 97 5.23 -26.18 -12.49
C ILE A 97 6.71 -26.48 -12.78
N TYR A 98 7.17 -26.25 -14.02
CA TYR A 98 8.58 -26.40 -14.38
C TYR A 98 9.49 -25.53 -13.51
N LEU A 99 9.13 -24.25 -13.37
CA LEU A 99 9.89 -23.28 -12.60
C LEU A 99 10.02 -23.68 -11.12
N PHE A 100 8.95 -24.18 -10.50
CA PHE A 100 8.96 -24.63 -9.11
C PHE A 100 9.80 -25.91 -8.91
N ARG A 101 9.69 -26.87 -9.83
CA ARG A 101 10.42 -28.15 -9.75
C ARG A 101 11.91 -27.99 -10.04
N GLU A 102 12.25 -27.25 -11.09
CA GLU A 102 13.61 -27.29 -11.65
C GLU A 102 14.46 -26.07 -11.27
N ARG A 103 13.83 -24.90 -11.10
CA ARG A 103 14.57 -23.62 -10.97
C ARG A 103 14.49 -22.97 -9.60
N PHE A 104 13.36 -23.10 -8.88
CA PHE A 104 13.06 -22.28 -7.69
C PHE A 104 14.19 -22.18 -6.68
N ARG A 105 14.76 -23.31 -6.23
CA ARG A 105 15.87 -23.32 -5.25
C ARG A 105 17.14 -22.60 -5.74
N TRP A 106 17.31 -22.48 -7.05
CA TRP A 106 18.47 -21.88 -7.69
C TRP A 106 18.29 -20.39 -8.02
N GLU A 107 17.09 -19.86 -7.91
CA GLU A 107 16.80 -18.47 -8.23
C GLU A 107 17.15 -17.49 -7.09
N PRO A 108 17.48 -16.22 -7.40
CA PRO A 108 17.57 -15.16 -6.40
C PRO A 108 16.25 -14.98 -5.65
N TYR A 109 16.32 -14.57 -4.38
CA TYR A 109 15.16 -14.37 -3.49
C TYR A 109 14.00 -13.60 -4.13
N HIS A 110 14.27 -12.46 -4.78
CA HIS A 110 13.21 -11.65 -5.41
C HIS A 110 12.58 -12.33 -6.64
N VAL A 111 13.31 -13.22 -7.32
CA VAL A 111 12.74 -14.01 -8.42
C VAL A 111 11.84 -15.10 -7.86
N GLN A 112 12.23 -15.75 -6.76
CA GLN A 112 11.39 -16.71 -6.05
C GLN A 112 10.05 -16.09 -5.60
N LEU A 113 10.09 -14.88 -5.04
CA LEU A 113 8.88 -14.14 -4.67
C LEU A 113 8.00 -13.87 -5.89
N VAL A 114 8.57 -13.37 -6.98
CA VAL A 114 7.81 -13.08 -8.22
C VAL A 114 7.23 -14.36 -8.85
N MET A 115 7.91 -15.52 -8.72
CA MET A 115 7.37 -16.80 -9.17
C MET A 115 6.10 -17.19 -8.39
N LEU A 116 6.11 -17.04 -7.06
CA LEU A 116 4.95 -17.32 -6.20
C LEU A 116 3.81 -16.33 -6.45
N ASP A 117 4.11 -15.04 -6.56
CA ASP A 117 3.13 -13.98 -6.90
C ASP A 117 2.47 -14.23 -8.26
N SER A 118 3.22 -14.80 -9.22
CA SER A 118 2.71 -15.10 -10.56
C SER A 118 1.65 -16.21 -10.61
N VAL A 119 1.47 -16.98 -9.53
CA VAL A 119 0.46 -18.05 -9.44
C VAL A 119 -0.96 -17.50 -9.60
N GLY A 120 -1.21 -16.24 -9.21
CA GLY A 120 -2.49 -15.55 -9.42
C GLY A 120 -2.96 -15.53 -10.88
N TYR A 121 -2.04 -15.57 -11.83
CA TYR A 121 -2.34 -15.56 -13.26
C TYR A 121 -2.61 -16.96 -13.84
N ALA A 122 -2.50 -18.01 -13.03
CA ALA A 122 -2.80 -19.40 -13.39
C ALA A 122 -4.12 -19.90 -12.77
N ARG A 123 -4.88 -19.01 -12.10
CA ARG A 123 -6.05 -19.38 -11.29
C ARG A 123 -7.20 -20.01 -12.08
N LEU A 124 -7.36 -19.69 -13.38
CA LEU A 124 -8.42 -20.26 -14.23
C LEU A 124 -7.95 -21.48 -15.03
N ALA A 125 -6.74 -22.00 -14.79
CA ALA A 125 -6.30 -23.25 -15.38
C ALA A 125 -7.22 -24.41 -14.96
N SER A 126 -7.27 -25.46 -15.78
CA SER A 126 -8.01 -26.68 -15.47
C SER A 126 -7.59 -27.28 -14.13
N GLN A 127 -8.53 -27.93 -13.44
CA GLN A 127 -8.30 -28.48 -12.09
C GLN A 127 -7.10 -29.44 -12.05
N GLU A 128 -6.94 -30.29 -13.08
CA GLU A 128 -5.80 -31.20 -13.20
C GLU A 128 -4.44 -30.48 -13.17
N ILE A 129 -4.33 -29.35 -13.88
CA ILE A 129 -3.10 -28.56 -13.91
C ILE A 129 -2.91 -27.84 -12.57
N LYS A 130 -3.98 -27.32 -11.97
CA LYS A 130 -3.92 -26.70 -10.64
C LYS A 130 -3.44 -27.68 -9.58
N ASP A 131 -3.92 -28.93 -9.58
CA ASP A 131 -3.50 -29.96 -8.61
C ASP A 131 -2.00 -30.26 -8.74
N ARG A 132 -1.49 -30.34 -9.97
CA ARG A 132 -0.04 -30.51 -10.23
C ARG A 132 0.77 -29.29 -9.81
N LEU A 133 0.23 -28.08 -9.98
CA LEU A 133 0.85 -26.84 -9.53
C LEU A 133 0.90 -26.77 -8.01
N VAL A 134 -0.19 -27.11 -7.33
CA VAL A 134 -0.28 -27.24 -5.86
C VAL A 134 0.75 -28.24 -5.34
N GLU A 135 0.85 -29.43 -5.95
CA GLU A 135 1.86 -30.43 -5.61
C GLU A 135 3.28 -29.86 -5.75
N SER A 136 3.56 -29.16 -6.85
CA SER A 136 4.88 -28.58 -7.09
C SER A 136 5.25 -27.48 -6.09
N ILE A 137 4.28 -26.68 -5.65
CA ILE A 137 4.47 -25.64 -4.61
C ILE A 137 4.64 -26.29 -3.24
N GLY A 138 3.83 -27.30 -2.90
CA GLY A 138 3.90 -28.03 -1.64
C GLY A 138 5.22 -28.80 -1.45
N ALA A 139 5.90 -29.16 -2.55
CA ALA A 139 7.22 -29.79 -2.53
C ALA A 139 8.39 -28.80 -2.33
N ILE A 140 8.14 -27.49 -2.27
CA ILE A 140 9.20 -26.49 -2.07
C ILE A 140 9.75 -26.57 -0.64
N GLU A 141 11.04 -26.88 -0.54
CA GLU A 141 11.77 -26.82 0.74
C GLU A 141 12.15 -25.37 1.08
N VAL A 142 11.61 -24.85 2.18
CA VAL A 142 11.92 -23.51 2.68
C VAL A 142 12.76 -23.60 3.95
N SER A 143 13.81 -22.77 4.03
CA SER A 143 14.60 -22.66 5.24
C SER A 143 13.75 -22.05 6.38
N PRO A 144 13.79 -22.58 7.62
CA PRO A 144 12.94 -22.14 8.74
C PRO A 144 12.98 -20.65 9.13
N GLY A 145 13.92 -19.86 8.59
CA GLY A 145 14.02 -18.42 8.81
C GLY A 145 13.48 -17.55 7.67
N ASN A 146 13.01 -18.14 6.57
CA ASN A 146 12.55 -17.40 5.40
C ASN A 146 11.02 -17.24 5.41
N TRP A 147 10.53 -16.51 6.43
CA TRP A 147 9.10 -16.30 6.67
C TRP A 147 8.37 -15.74 5.46
N ALA A 148 8.98 -14.83 4.69
CA ALA A 148 8.34 -14.21 3.54
C ALA A 148 8.07 -15.20 2.39
N ILE A 149 8.99 -16.15 2.14
CA ILE A 149 8.74 -17.22 1.17
C ILE A 149 7.68 -18.19 1.71
N SER A 150 7.73 -18.52 3.00
CA SER A 150 6.69 -19.36 3.63
C SER A 150 5.30 -18.73 3.52
N SER A 151 5.15 -17.43 3.82
CA SER A 151 3.90 -16.68 3.64
C SER A 151 3.47 -16.66 2.18
N SER A 152 4.38 -16.38 1.24
CA SER A 152 4.07 -16.35 -0.20
C SER A 152 3.63 -17.72 -0.75
N ILE A 153 4.12 -18.82 -0.18
CA ILE A 153 3.64 -20.17 -0.51
C ILE A 153 2.20 -20.36 -0.06
N VAL A 154 1.88 -19.97 1.18
CA VAL A 154 0.50 -20.04 1.69
C VAL A 154 -0.43 -19.21 0.81
N ASP A 155 -0.05 -17.98 0.45
CA ASP A 155 -0.86 -17.13 -0.43
C ASP A 155 -1.05 -17.74 -1.83
N ALA A 156 0.01 -18.31 -2.42
CA ALA A 156 -0.09 -19.00 -3.70
C ALA A 156 -1.04 -20.21 -3.64
N LEU A 157 -0.98 -21.00 -2.56
CA LEU A 157 -1.87 -22.15 -2.34
C LEU A 157 -3.33 -21.70 -2.14
N LYS A 158 -3.56 -20.64 -1.37
CA LYS A 158 -4.89 -20.01 -1.21
C LYS A 158 -5.49 -19.59 -2.54
N ILE A 159 -4.71 -18.88 -3.36
CA ILE A 159 -5.13 -18.40 -4.68
C ILE A 159 -5.59 -19.55 -5.60
N LEU A 160 -4.99 -20.74 -5.47
CA LEU A 160 -5.35 -21.92 -6.26
C LEU A 160 -6.56 -22.70 -5.72
N GLY A 161 -7.10 -22.31 -4.56
CA GLY A 161 -8.17 -23.01 -3.85
C GLY A 161 -7.70 -24.26 -3.12
N ALA A 162 -6.38 -24.44 -2.91
CA ALA A 162 -5.83 -25.65 -2.31
C ALA A 162 -6.15 -25.80 -0.82
N LEU A 163 -6.57 -24.72 -0.17
CA LEU A 163 -6.88 -24.68 1.26
C LEU A 163 -8.39 -24.66 1.54
N ASP A 164 -9.24 -24.64 0.52
CA ASP A 164 -10.68 -24.40 0.65
C ASP A 164 -11.37 -25.51 1.45
N GLU A 165 -11.09 -26.79 1.16
CA GLU A 165 -11.66 -27.92 1.89
C GLU A 165 -11.28 -27.90 3.37
N GLY A 166 -9.98 -27.71 3.69
CA GLY A 166 -9.51 -27.63 5.07
C GLY A 166 -10.03 -26.41 5.83
N ALA A 167 -10.28 -25.31 5.12
CA ALA A 167 -10.90 -24.11 5.69
C ALA A 167 -12.36 -24.37 6.07
N GLU A 168 -13.13 -25.03 5.19
CA GLU A 168 -14.52 -25.43 5.47
C GLU A 168 -14.63 -26.43 6.62
N GLU A 169 -13.73 -27.42 6.69
CA GLU A 169 -13.65 -28.36 7.82
C GLU A 169 -13.41 -27.63 9.16
N SER A 170 -12.65 -26.54 9.12
CA SER A 170 -12.32 -25.72 10.30
C SER A 170 -13.40 -24.70 10.67
N ARG A 171 -14.42 -24.48 9.82
CA ARG A 171 -15.42 -23.40 9.99
C ARG A 171 -16.15 -23.48 11.35
N ALA A 172 -16.49 -24.68 11.81
CA ALA A 172 -17.16 -24.87 13.10
C ALA A 172 -16.28 -24.46 14.30
N GLU A 173 -14.97 -24.75 14.23
CA GLU A 173 -14.00 -24.36 15.26
C GLU A 173 -13.76 -22.85 15.23
N ILE A 174 -13.66 -22.26 14.04
CA ILE A 174 -13.53 -20.80 13.85
C ILE A 174 -14.74 -20.06 14.45
N ARG A 175 -15.97 -20.54 14.18
CA ARG A 175 -17.19 -20.02 14.80
C ARG A 175 -17.14 -20.06 16.32
N ALA A 176 -16.70 -21.19 16.88
CA ALA A 176 -16.55 -21.35 18.32
C ALA A 176 -15.48 -20.39 18.89
N GLU A 177 -14.38 -20.16 18.17
CA GLU A 177 -13.34 -19.22 18.55
C GLU A 177 -13.86 -17.77 18.61
N ILE A 178 -14.60 -17.35 17.57
CA ILE A 178 -15.23 -16.03 17.47
C ILE A 178 -16.25 -15.85 18.60
N ALA A 179 -17.16 -16.82 18.78
CA ALA A 179 -18.17 -16.77 19.83
C ALA A 179 -17.52 -16.65 21.22
N ALA A 180 -16.46 -17.40 21.49
CA ALA A 180 -15.74 -17.36 22.75
C ALA A 180 -15.04 -16.01 23.02
N ALA A 181 -14.61 -15.27 21.98
CA ALA A 181 -14.06 -13.93 22.16
C ALA A 181 -15.13 -12.87 22.45
N LEU A 182 -16.39 -13.14 22.13
CA LEU A 182 -17.52 -12.24 22.35
C LEU A 182 -18.26 -12.47 23.68
N VAL A 183 -17.98 -13.57 24.39
CA VAL A 183 -18.60 -13.87 25.68
C VAL A 183 -18.25 -12.79 26.72
N ASP A 184 -19.27 -12.26 27.38
CA ASP A 184 -19.14 -11.42 28.57
C ASP A 184 -19.22 -12.30 29.82
N ASP A 185 -18.09 -12.77 30.35
CA ASP A 185 -18.05 -13.58 31.57
C ASP A 185 -17.74 -12.75 32.83
N GLY A 186 -17.78 -11.41 32.73
CA GLY A 186 -17.44 -10.51 33.84
C GLY A 186 -15.96 -10.50 34.21
N ARG A 187 -15.10 -11.21 33.48
CA ARG A 187 -13.64 -11.04 33.53
C ARG A 187 -13.22 -9.93 32.57
N SER A 188 -12.02 -9.39 32.75
CA SER A 188 -11.44 -8.44 31.80
C SER A 188 -11.44 -9.08 30.41
N VAL A 189 -12.32 -8.61 29.53
CA VAL A 189 -12.39 -9.10 28.15
C VAL A 189 -11.03 -8.85 27.51
N ASP A 190 -10.45 -9.89 26.92
CA ASP A 190 -9.12 -9.84 26.31
C ASP A 190 -9.20 -9.16 24.94
N GLY A 191 -8.92 -7.86 24.91
CA GLY A 191 -8.89 -7.08 23.66
C GLY A 191 -7.87 -7.61 22.65
N ASP A 192 -6.74 -8.18 23.10
CA ASP A 192 -5.74 -8.75 22.18
C ASP A 192 -6.30 -9.99 21.44
N ARG A 193 -7.20 -10.76 22.08
CA ARG A 193 -7.90 -11.86 21.40
C ARG A 193 -8.85 -11.36 20.32
N ALA A 194 -9.62 -10.30 20.59
CA ALA A 194 -10.49 -9.68 19.59
C ALA A 194 -9.68 -9.10 18.42
N LEU A 195 -8.55 -8.44 18.72
CA LEU A 195 -7.62 -7.93 17.72
C LEU A 195 -7.03 -9.05 16.86
N ALA A 196 -6.63 -10.17 17.48
CA ALA A 196 -6.09 -11.33 16.76
C ALA A 196 -7.12 -11.92 15.78
N LEU A 197 -8.39 -12.03 16.17
CA LEU A 197 -9.46 -12.46 15.26
C LEU A 197 -9.60 -11.52 14.06
N CYS A 198 -9.58 -10.20 14.29
CA CYS A 198 -9.62 -9.22 13.21
C CYS A 198 -8.39 -9.32 12.29
N ALA A 199 -7.21 -9.64 12.84
CA ALA A 199 -5.99 -9.81 12.05
C ALA A 199 -6.03 -11.07 11.18
N LYS A 200 -6.64 -12.16 11.68
CA LYS A 200 -6.81 -13.42 10.93
C LYS A 200 -7.67 -13.26 9.67
N MET A 201 -8.48 -12.21 9.54
CA MET A 201 -9.20 -11.89 8.29
C MET A 201 -8.27 -11.48 7.13
N PHE A 202 -7.00 -11.22 7.40
CA PHE A 202 -6.01 -10.75 6.43
C PHE A 202 -4.76 -11.63 6.37
N ASP A 203 -4.34 -12.18 7.50
CA ASP A 203 -3.07 -12.91 7.64
C ASP A 203 -3.29 -14.28 8.30
N HIS A 204 -4.11 -15.12 7.65
CA HIS A 204 -4.35 -16.50 8.03
C HIS A 204 -4.53 -17.39 6.78
N PRO A 205 -4.18 -18.70 6.84
CA PRO A 205 -4.47 -19.65 5.76
C PRO A 205 -5.95 -19.72 5.38
N TYR A 206 -6.83 -19.52 6.36
CA TYR A 206 -8.30 -19.57 6.24
C TYR A 206 -8.96 -18.20 6.45
N ASP A 207 -8.26 -17.13 6.07
CA ASP A 207 -8.69 -15.74 6.26
C ASP A 207 -10.08 -15.43 5.69
N PHE A 208 -10.45 -16.04 4.56
CA PHE A 208 -11.77 -15.86 3.96
C PHE A 208 -12.89 -16.40 4.86
N ILE A 209 -12.70 -17.55 5.54
CA ILE A 209 -13.67 -18.06 6.52
C ILE A 209 -13.78 -17.12 7.71
N TYR A 210 -12.66 -16.65 8.25
CA TYR A 210 -12.70 -15.65 9.34
C TYR A 210 -13.47 -14.40 8.91
N ALA A 211 -13.24 -13.93 7.69
CA ALA A 211 -13.91 -12.75 7.17
C ALA A 211 -15.41 -12.98 6.98
N GLU A 212 -15.81 -14.09 6.33
CA GLU A 212 -17.22 -14.46 6.18
C GLU A 212 -17.94 -14.58 7.52
N GLU A 213 -17.35 -15.32 8.47
CA GLU A 213 -17.97 -15.54 9.78
C GLU A 213 -18.07 -14.27 10.61
N ILE A 214 -17.10 -13.34 10.48
CA ILE A 214 -17.18 -12.03 11.12
C ILE A 214 -18.19 -11.13 10.39
N ASP A 215 -18.28 -11.19 9.07
CA ASP A 215 -19.25 -10.43 8.27
C ASP A 215 -20.69 -10.93 8.48
N ASP A 216 -20.87 -12.21 8.81
CA ASP A 216 -22.17 -12.84 9.12
C ASP A 216 -22.66 -12.57 10.56
N LEU A 217 -21.79 -12.07 11.45
CA LEU A 217 -22.21 -11.61 12.77
C LEU A 217 -23.24 -10.48 12.63
N ASP A 218 -24.21 -10.44 13.54
CA ASP A 218 -25.11 -9.30 13.63
C ASP A 218 -24.32 -7.99 13.92
N GLU A 219 -24.91 -6.85 13.57
CA GLU A 219 -24.22 -5.56 13.70
C GLU A 219 -23.79 -5.27 15.14
N ALA A 220 -24.54 -5.70 16.15
CA ALA A 220 -24.21 -5.48 17.55
C ALA A 220 -22.99 -6.31 17.98
N MET A 221 -22.89 -7.55 17.53
CA MET A 221 -21.75 -8.44 17.76
C MET A 221 -20.50 -7.96 17.01
N ARG A 222 -20.62 -7.53 15.74
CA ARG A 222 -19.50 -6.94 14.99
C ARG A 222 -18.98 -5.68 15.68
N ARG A 223 -19.89 -4.76 16.04
CA ARG A 223 -19.54 -3.55 16.77
C ARG A 223 -18.82 -3.87 18.07
N ARG A 224 -19.30 -4.86 18.83
CA ARG A 224 -18.65 -5.34 20.04
C ARG A 224 -17.25 -5.88 19.75
N LEU A 225 -17.08 -6.73 18.74
CA LEU A 225 -15.77 -7.26 18.35
C LEU A 225 -14.77 -6.13 18.07
N TYR A 226 -15.18 -5.15 17.25
CA TYR A 226 -14.30 -4.06 16.84
C TYR A 226 -13.93 -3.13 18.01
N ARG A 227 -14.89 -2.86 18.92
CA ARG A 227 -14.64 -2.09 20.15
C ARG A 227 -13.68 -2.80 21.09
N LEU A 228 -13.78 -4.13 21.22
CA LEU A 228 -12.83 -4.91 22.01
C LEU A 228 -11.44 -4.88 21.38
N ALA A 229 -11.36 -5.05 20.06
CA ALA A 229 -10.10 -5.03 19.31
C ALA A 229 -9.40 -3.67 19.40
N ILE A 230 -10.12 -2.55 19.30
CA ILE A 230 -9.50 -1.20 19.35
C ILE A 230 -8.98 -0.85 20.75
N GLN A 231 -9.50 -1.50 21.79
CA GLN A 231 -9.05 -1.34 23.17
C GLN A 231 -7.82 -2.21 23.49
N ALA A 232 -7.39 -3.08 22.58
CA ALA A 232 -6.23 -3.93 22.78
C ALA A 232 -4.96 -3.10 22.99
N PRO A 233 -4.12 -3.41 24.00
CA PRO A 233 -2.86 -2.69 24.23
C PRO A 233 -1.92 -2.70 23.01
N SER A 234 -1.99 -3.74 22.19
CA SER A 234 -1.13 -3.92 21.02
C SER A 234 -1.67 -3.27 19.73
N VAL A 235 -2.89 -2.70 19.74
CA VAL A 235 -3.61 -2.25 18.54
C VAL A 235 -2.82 -1.29 17.65
N ARG A 236 -2.04 -0.37 18.25
CA ARG A 236 -1.24 0.63 17.50
C ARG A 236 -0.16 0.02 16.60
N ARG A 237 0.24 -1.22 16.88
CA ARG A 237 1.24 -1.96 16.10
C ARG A 237 0.60 -3.00 15.18
N SER A 238 -0.73 -3.04 15.12
CA SER A 238 -1.44 -4.00 14.31
C SER A 238 -1.38 -3.64 12.83
N MET A 239 -1.28 -4.66 11.99
CA MET A 239 -1.26 -4.52 10.53
C MET A 239 -2.64 -4.22 9.92
N ASN A 240 -3.71 -4.14 10.72
CA ASN A 240 -5.08 -3.88 10.28
C ASN A 240 -5.74 -2.72 11.07
N LEU A 241 -4.93 -1.85 11.68
CA LEU A 241 -5.42 -0.76 12.52
C LEU A 241 -6.27 0.22 11.71
N ASN A 242 -5.87 0.59 10.50
CA ASN A 242 -6.65 1.52 9.68
C ASN A 242 -8.02 0.93 9.36
N TRP A 243 -8.05 -0.33 8.91
CA TRP A 243 -9.30 -1.06 8.64
C TRP A 243 -10.24 -1.05 9.85
N LEU A 244 -9.72 -1.34 11.04
CA LEU A 244 -10.51 -1.42 12.26
C LEU A 244 -11.15 -0.06 12.62
N VAL A 245 -10.38 1.02 12.48
CA VAL A 245 -10.90 2.38 12.70
C VAL A 245 -11.94 2.74 11.64
N GLU A 246 -11.72 2.38 10.37
CA GLU A 246 -12.70 2.58 9.31
C GLU A 246 -14.00 1.81 9.61
N GLN A 247 -13.96 0.56 10.08
CA GLN A 247 -15.16 -0.18 10.44
C GLN A 247 -15.95 0.52 11.57
N LEU A 248 -15.29 0.98 12.62
CA LEU A 248 -15.94 1.75 13.69
C LEU A 248 -16.52 3.08 13.18
N ALA A 249 -15.76 3.80 12.36
CA ALA A 249 -16.18 5.07 11.76
C ALA A 249 -17.43 4.92 10.87
N SER A 250 -17.56 3.77 10.23
CA SER A 250 -18.68 3.40 9.34
C SER A 250 -19.98 3.15 10.08
N LEU A 251 -19.89 2.57 11.29
CA LEU A 251 -21.05 2.35 12.16
C LEU A 251 -21.64 3.65 12.69
N GLY A 252 -20.86 4.73 12.71
CA GLY A 252 -21.33 6.09 13.01
C GLY A 252 -21.88 6.28 14.42
N ASP A 253 -21.45 5.46 15.39
CA ASP A 253 -21.91 5.54 16.77
C ASP A 253 -21.09 6.60 17.54
N PRO A 254 -21.72 7.66 18.09
CA PRO A 254 -21.03 8.67 18.87
C PRO A 254 -20.24 8.12 20.07
N MET A 255 -20.60 6.93 20.59
CA MET A 255 -19.84 6.28 21.66
C MET A 255 -18.41 5.91 21.26
N ASP A 256 -18.14 5.74 19.96
CA ASP A 256 -16.81 5.38 19.45
C ASP A 256 -15.83 6.56 19.51
N VAL A 257 -16.31 7.79 19.68
CA VAL A 257 -15.47 8.99 19.81
C VAL A 257 -14.44 8.82 20.93
N ALA A 258 -14.87 8.39 22.11
CA ALA A 258 -13.97 8.20 23.26
C ALA A 258 -12.96 7.07 23.04
N LEU A 259 -13.33 6.03 22.27
CA LEU A 259 -12.45 4.91 21.93
C LEU A 259 -11.38 5.30 20.93
N LEU A 260 -11.73 6.16 19.97
CA LEU A 260 -10.85 6.60 18.89
C LEU A 260 -10.02 7.84 19.24
N GLN A 261 -10.40 8.60 20.26
CA GLN A 261 -9.70 9.80 20.70
C GLN A 261 -8.19 9.62 20.89
N PRO A 262 -7.68 8.53 21.52
CA PRO A 262 -6.24 8.30 21.64
C PRO A 262 -5.53 8.22 20.28
N LEU A 263 -6.19 7.71 19.24
CA LEU A 263 -5.61 7.54 17.90
C LEU A 263 -5.50 8.86 17.13
N THR A 264 -6.06 9.96 17.65
CA THR A 264 -5.90 11.29 17.05
C THR A 264 -4.60 11.98 17.47
N GLY A 265 -3.80 11.40 18.37
CA GLY A 265 -2.44 11.86 18.64
C GLY A 265 -1.53 11.67 17.41
N LEU A 266 -0.42 12.43 17.34
CA LEU A 266 0.49 12.35 16.20
C LEU A 266 1.01 10.91 16.00
N PRO A 267 1.09 10.43 14.73
CA PRO A 267 1.59 9.09 14.44
C PRO A 267 3.08 8.96 14.79
N SER A 268 3.59 7.75 14.98
CA SER A 268 5.02 7.53 15.22
C SER A 268 5.85 7.80 13.96
N ARG A 269 7.03 8.42 14.13
CA ARG A 269 7.98 8.69 13.05
C ARG A 269 8.69 7.43 12.52
N ILE A 270 8.62 6.32 13.26
CA ILE A 270 9.40 5.09 13.02
C ILE A 270 8.56 3.81 12.99
N ASN A 271 7.23 3.93 12.93
CA ASN A 271 6.36 2.76 12.87
C ASN A 271 6.68 1.94 11.61
N PRO A 272 6.91 0.62 11.70
CA PRO A 272 7.11 -0.23 10.52
C PRO A 272 5.87 -0.31 9.60
N PHE A 273 4.67 0.02 10.10
CA PHE A 273 3.42 0.03 9.35
C PHE A 273 2.81 1.43 9.29
N PRO A 274 3.50 2.42 8.68
CA PRO A 274 3.03 3.80 8.70
C PRO A 274 1.69 3.96 7.97
N GLN A 275 1.39 3.18 6.94
CA GLN A 275 0.08 3.24 6.27
C GLN A 275 -1.09 2.97 7.23
N GLU A 276 -0.92 2.06 8.19
CA GLU A 276 -1.96 1.69 9.14
C GLU A 276 -2.16 2.79 10.19
N GLU A 277 -1.06 3.27 10.79
CA GLU A 277 -1.13 4.29 11.83
C GLU A 277 -1.60 5.64 11.27
N TRP A 278 -1.14 6.03 10.08
CA TRP A 278 -1.56 7.28 9.46
C TRP A 278 -3.01 7.23 8.97
N GLY A 279 -3.45 6.09 8.43
CA GLY A 279 -4.86 5.87 8.08
C GLY A 279 -5.76 5.98 9.30
N ALA A 280 -5.40 5.28 10.38
CA ALA A 280 -6.11 5.33 11.65
C ALA A 280 -6.14 6.73 12.28
N PHE A 281 -5.01 7.45 12.26
CA PHE A 281 -4.93 8.84 12.70
C PHE A 281 -5.88 9.75 11.93
N ALA A 282 -5.88 9.63 10.60
CA ALA A 282 -6.72 10.44 9.73
C ALA A 282 -8.22 10.10 9.93
N ALA A 283 -8.56 8.82 9.92
CA ALA A 283 -9.93 8.34 10.10
C ALA A 283 -10.49 8.69 11.49
N ALA A 284 -9.74 8.46 12.58
CA ALA A 284 -10.15 8.83 13.93
C ALA A 284 -10.35 10.35 14.06
N THR A 285 -9.46 11.16 13.48
CA THR A 285 -9.60 12.63 13.49
C THR A 285 -10.89 13.07 12.78
N ARG A 286 -11.26 12.39 11.68
CA ARG A 286 -12.54 12.63 11.02
C ARG A 286 -13.71 12.21 11.90
N VAL A 287 -13.70 11.03 12.51
CA VAL A 287 -14.80 10.61 13.42
C VAL A 287 -15.04 11.62 14.53
N LEU A 288 -13.98 12.15 15.14
CA LEU A 288 -14.08 13.23 16.12
C LEU A 288 -14.74 14.48 15.52
N GLY A 289 -14.32 14.90 14.31
CA GLY A 289 -14.94 16.03 13.60
C GLY A 289 -16.42 15.82 13.32
N ARG A 290 -16.80 14.66 12.80
CA ARG A 290 -18.18 14.29 12.45
C ARG A 290 -19.13 14.33 13.64
N HIS A 291 -18.67 13.86 14.80
CA HIS A 291 -19.48 13.80 16.02
C HIS A 291 -19.23 14.98 16.97
N HIS A 292 -18.50 16.00 16.52
CA HIS A 292 -18.14 17.16 17.33
C HIS A 292 -17.46 16.78 18.67
N GLY A 293 -16.67 15.71 18.66
CA GLY A 293 -15.82 15.31 19.78
C GLY A 293 -14.73 16.34 20.06
N GLU A 294 -14.24 16.38 21.29
CA GLU A 294 -13.15 17.26 21.68
C GLU A 294 -11.83 16.78 21.06
N LEU A 295 -11.18 17.64 20.27
CA LEU A 295 -9.86 17.36 19.72
C LEU A 295 -8.79 17.82 20.73
N GLU A 296 -8.24 16.88 21.50
CA GLU A 296 -7.24 17.20 22.52
C GLU A 296 -6.03 17.94 21.94
N PRO A 297 -5.51 18.97 22.64
CA PRO A 297 -4.34 19.69 22.20
C PRO A 297 -3.11 18.77 22.21
N VAL A 298 -2.27 18.88 21.18
CA VAL A 298 -1.00 18.17 21.10
C VAL A 298 0.13 19.19 21.13
N GLU A 299 1.04 19.03 22.09
CA GLU A 299 2.26 19.83 22.15
C GLU A 299 3.26 19.35 21.09
N ALA A 300 3.63 20.26 20.18
CA ALA A 300 4.60 19.98 19.15
C ALA A 300 5.99 20.48 19.57
N ALA A 301 6.95 19.56 19.68
CA ALA A 301 8.35 19.84 19.98
C ALA A 301 9.17 20.21 18.73
N THR A 302 8.74 19.75 17.55
CA THR A 302 9.46 19.95 16.27
C THR A 302 8.65 20.74 15.24
N VAL A 303 9.31 21.23 14.18
CA VAL A 303 8.62 21.93 13.08
C VAL A 303 7.69 21.00 12.31
N GLU A 304 8.07 19.73 12.18
CA GLU A 304 7.30 18.70 11.50
C GLU A 304 6.05 18.30 12.30
N GLU A 305 6.16 18.18 13.62
CA GLU A 305 5.01 17.98 14.51
C GLU A 305 4.05 19.17 14.43
N ARG A 306 4.56 20.41 14.41
CA ARG A 306 3.72 21.60 14.23
C ARG A 306 2.95 21.55 12.91
N CYS A 307 3.62 21.15 11.82
CA CYS A 307 2.97 20.98 10.51
C CYS A 307 1.80 19.99 10.60
N LEU A 308 2.02 18.82 11.21
CA LEU A 308 0.96 17.82 11.35
C LEU A 308 -0.17 18.24 12.29
N VAL A 309 0.11 18.99 13.36
CA VAL A 309 -0.95 19.51 14.26
C VAL A 309 -1.90 20.44 13.51
N GLU A 310 -1.39 21.30 12.61
CA GLU A 310 -2.25 22.15 11.79
C GLU A 310 -3.04 21.32 10.77
N ILE A 311 -2.41 20.32 10.12
CA ILE A 311 -3.11 19.45 9.16
C ILE A 311 -4.20 18.61 9.86
N ARG A 312 -3.93 18.07 11.06
CA ARG A 312 -4.91 17.40 11.91
C ARG A 312 -6.14 18.28 12.15
N SER A 313 -5.91 19.54 12.47
CA SER A 313 -6.97 20.52 12.70
C SER A 313 -7.79 20.74 11.42
N LEU A 314 -7.15 20.83 10.26
CA LEU A 314 -7.83 20.95 8.96
C LEU A 314 -8.70 19.73 8.62
N ILE A 315 -8.25 18.51 8.94
CA ILE A 315 -9.03 17.27 8.76
C ILE A 315 -10.29 17.31 9.64
N TYR A 316 -10.12 17.63 10.92
CA TYR A 316 -11.23 17.74 11.87
C TYR A 316 -12.26 18.78 11.40
N LEU A 317 -11.79 19.96 10.99
CA LEU A 317 -12.64 21.07 10.52
C LEU A 317 -13.33 20.75 9.18
N ALA A 318 -12.69 19.97 8.32
CA ALA A 318 -13.29 19.53 7.05
C ALA A 318 -14.49 18.61 7.30
N GLU A 319 -14.41 17.71 8.29
CA GLU A 319 -15.48 16.77 8.60
C GLU A 319 -16.59 17.39 9.47
N SER A 320 -16.28 18.34 10.36
CA SER A 320 -17.27 18.96 11.26
C SER A 320 -18.23 19.94 10.57
N GLY A 321 -17.97 20.31 9.31
CA GLY A 321 -18.82 21.19 8.51
C GLY A 321 -18.40 22.67 8.51
N ARG A 322 -18.80 23.39 7.46
CA ARG A 322 -18.25 24.72 7.11
C ARG A 322 -18.65 25.88 8.06
N ASP A 323 -19.78 25.78 8.74
CA ASP A 323 -20.36 26.92 9.47
C ASP A 323 -19.69 27.20 10.82
N ALA A 324 -18.89 26.26 11.36
CA ALA A 324 -18.26 26.39 12.69
C ALA A 324 -16.77 26.79 12.65
N GLY A 325 -16.13 26.86 11.48
CA GLY A 325 -14.66 26.72 11.42
C GLY A 325 -13.86 27.73 10.59
N GLU A 326 -14.47 28.66 9.85
CA GLU A 326 -13.73 29.42 8.83
C GLU A 326 -12.54 30.23 9.38
N ALA A 327 -12.69 30.83 10.56
CA ALA A 327 -11.59 31.54 11.23
C ALA A 327 -10.46 30.58 11.67
N ALA A 328 -10.81 29.38 12.13
CA ALA A 328 -9.85 28.35 12.53
C ALA A 328 -9.13 27.76 11.32
N VAL A 329 -9.84 27.50 10.22
CA VAL A 329 -9.26 27.08 8.92
C VAL A 329 -8.24 28.11 8.43
N ARG A 330 -8.63 29.39 8.38
CA ARG A 330 -7.70 30.47 8.00
C ARG A 330 -6.50 30.58 8.94
N HIS A 331 -6.69 30.29 10.23
CA HIS A 331 -5.60 30.30 11.20
C HIS A 331 -4.61 29.15 10.95
N ALA A 332 -5.11 27.94 10.74
CA ALA A 332 -4.27 26.77 10.44
C ALA A 332 -3.48 26.98 9.14
N TRP A 333 -4.13 27.44 8.07
CA TRP A 333 -3.45 27.72 6.80
C TRP A 333 -2.42 28.86 6.91
N ARG A 334 -2.67 29.88 7.74
CA ARG A 334 -1.67 30.93 8.01
C ARG A 334 -0.41 30.33 8.67
N ARG A 335 -0.59 29.48 9.68
CA ARG A 335 0.52 28.81 10.37
C ARG A 335 1.28 27.86 9.46
N LEU A 336 0.58 27.12 8.60
CA LEU A 336 1.23 26.33 7.53
C LEU A 336 1.98 27.22 6.54
N GLY A 337 1.46 28.41 6.22
CA GLY A 337 2.09 29.37 5.31
C GLY A 337 3.44 29.92 5.80
N GLU A 338 3.66 29.97 7.12
CA GLU A 338 4.92 30.34 7.78
C GLU A 338 6.00 29.25 7.69
N LEU A 339 5.60 28.01 7.43
CA LEU A 339 6.51 26.89 7.27
C LEU A 339 7.09 26.83 5.85
N ARG A 340 8.16 26.05 5.72
CA ARG A 340 8.80 25.75 4.43
C ARG A 340 7.85 24.93 3.54
N PRO A 341 7.64 25.30 2.27
CA PRO A 341 6.70 24.60 1.39
C PRO A 341 7.06 23.12 1.18
N GLN A 342 8.34 22.75 1.27
CA GLN A 342 8.84 21.37 1.16
C GLN A 342 8.25 20.48 2.26
N LEU A 343 8.20 21.00 3.50
CA LEU A 343 7.65 20.29 4.65
C LEU A 343 6.13 20.19 4.56
N VAL A 344 5.45 21.29 4.19
CA VAL A 344 4.00 21.29 4.06
C VAL A 344 3.54 20.33 2.96
N VAL A 345 4.19 20.36 1.78
CA VAL A 345 3.90 19.43 0.69
C VAL A 345 4.15 17.98 1.11
N GLY A 346 5.26 17.67 1.77
CA GLY A 346 5.55 16.31 2.19
C GLY A 346 4.51 15.80 3.20
N CYS A 347 4.23 16.55 4.26
CA CYS A 347 3.23 16.17 5.26
C CYS A 347 1.81 16.04 4.68
N ILE A 348 1.37 16.98 3.82
CA ILE A 348 0.06 16.85 3.17
C ILE A 348 0.04 15.63 2.25
N SER A 349 1.12 15.33 1.53
CA SER A 349 1.17 14.14 0.66
C SER A 349 1.04 12.83 1.45
N GLU A 350 1.62 12.74 2.65
CA GLU A 350 1.48 11.58 3.54
C GLU A 350 0.04 11.42 4.02
N ILE A 351 -0.61 12.53 4.41
CA ILE A 351 -2.00 12.55 4.88
C ILE A 351 -3.00 12.29 3.77
N GLN A 352 -2.84 12.95 2.62
CA GLN A 352 -3.73 12.76 1.47
C GLN A 352 -3.77 11.30 1.08
N ARG A 353 -2.62 10.62 1.12
CA ARG A 353 -2.53 9.19 0.91
C ARG A 353 -3.33 8.40 1.94
N ALA A 354 -3.15 8.68 3.22
CA ALA A 354 -3.91 8.03 4.29
C ALA A 354 -5.44 8.26 4.19
N LEU A 355 -5.87 9.40 3.63
CA LEU A 355 -7.28 9.72 3.41
C LEU A 355 -7.89 9.10 2.14
N HIS A 356 -7.04 8.74 1.15
CA HIS A 356 -7.45 8.22 -0.17
C HIS A 356 -7.19 6.73 -0.35
N GLU A 357 -6.01 6.24 0.05
CA GLU A 357 -5.61 4.83 -0.13
C GLU A 357 -6.42 3.94 0.81
N ARG A 358 -7.12 2.96 0.23
CA ARG A 358 -7.89 1.95 0.95
C ARG A 358 -7.35 0.58 0.64
N PRO A 359 -6.35 0.10 1.40
CA PRO A 359 -5.77 -1.21 1.16
C PRO A 359 -6.78 -2.36 1.32
N TYR A 360 -7.92 -2.13 1.99
CA TYR A 360 -8.89 -3.16 2.36
C TYR A 360 -10.27 -3.02 1.69
N CYS A 361 -10.40 -2.19 0.65
CA CYS A 361 -11.69 -2.03 -0.03
C CYS A 361 -12.09 -3.36 -0.70
N ARG A 362 -13.15 -4.01 -0.19
CA ARG A 362 -13.81 -5.13 -0.87
C ARG A 362 -14.99 -4.61 -1.69
N ASP A 363 -15.23 -5.23 -2.84
CA ASP A 363 -16.22 -4.80 -3.82
C ASP A 363 -17.60 -4.52 -3.18
N GLY A 364 -18.07 -3.29 -3.31
CA GLY A 364 -19.51 -2.96 -3.28
C GLY A 364 -20.08 -2.21 -2.07
N VAL A 365 -19.35 -2.02 -0.96
CA VAL A 365 -19.86 -1.21 0.16
C VAL A 365 -18.77 -0.28 0.69
N GLU A 366 -18.86 1.01 0.39
CA GLU A 366 -18.03 2.02 1.05
C GLU A 366 -18.50 2.19 2.49
N SER A 367 -17.83 1.54 3.45
CA SER A 367 -18.23 1.64 4.86
C SER A 367 -18.08 3.09 5.39
N TYR A 368 -17.02 3.81 4.99
CA TYR A 368 -16.79 5.22 5.35
C TYR A 368 -16.24 5.96 4.13
N PRO A 369 -16.82 7.03 3.56
CA PRO A 369 -16.36 7.60 2.29
C PRO A 369 -14.99 8.30 2.39
N PRO A 370 -14.17 8.30 1.32
CA PRO A 370 -12.86 8.95 1.32
C PRO A 370 -13.00 10.48 1.43
N MET A 371 -11.95 11.13 1.93
CA MET A 371 -11.89 12.60 1.98
C MET A 371 -10.74 13.08 1.10
N ASP A 372 -11.03 14.01 0.19
CA ASP A 372 -10.01 14.72 -0.57
C ASP A 372 -9.73 16.10 0.06
N LEU A 373 -8.65 16.18 0.83
CA LEU A 373 -8.25 17.41 1.49
C LEU A 373 -7.91 18.51 0.46
N VAL A 374 -7.39 18.13 -0.71
CA VAL A 374 -7.11 19.06 -1.81
C VAL A 374 -8.41 19.57 -2.43
N ALA A 375 -9.43 18.72 -2.59
CA ALA A 375 -10.73 19.18 -3.07
C ALA A 375 -11.46 20.06 -2.04
N VAL A 376 -11.24 19.82 -0.75
CA VAL A 376 -11.82 20.65 0.33
C VAL A 376 -11.14 22.03 0.41
N TYR A 377 -9.81 22.09 0.30
CA TYR A 377 -9.00 23.30 0.44
C TYR A 377 -8.16 23.54 -0.82
N THR A 378 -8.83 23.71 -1.96
CA THR A 378 -8.18 23.74 -3.28
C THR A 378 -7.24 24.91 -3.45
N ASP A 379 -7.66 26.12 -3.11
CA ASP A 379 -6.87 27.33 -3.32
C ASP A 379 -5.60 27.32 -2.46
N GLU A 380 -5.71 26.89 -1.20
CA GLU A 380 -4.59 26.81 -0.28
C GLU A 380 -3.59 25.72 -0.67
N CYS A 381 -4.08 24.52 -1.01
CA CYS A 381 -3.23 23.44 -1.51
C CYS A 381 -2.50 23.85 -2.80
N LEU A 382 -3.20 24.51 -3.72
CA LEU A 382 -2.62 25.00 -4.98
C LEU A 382 -1.56 26.07 -4.73
N ALA A 383 -1.78 27.00 -3.81
CA ALA A 383 -0.81 28.03 -3.43
C ALA A 383 0.47 27.41 -2.84
N VAL A 384 0.35 26.40 -1.98
CA VAL A 384 1.49 25.68 -1.41
C VAL A 384 2.25 24.89 -2.49
N ALA A 385 1.54 24.16 -3.35
CA ALA A 385 2.13 23.40 -4.45
C ALA A 385 2.90 24.31 -5.43
N ARG A 386 2.33 25.48 -5.76
CA ARG A 386 2.99 26.51 -6.55
C ARG A 386 4.33 26.93 -5.91
N ARG A 387 4.31 27.34 -4.63
CA ARG A 387 5.53 27.74 -3.89
C ARG A 387 6.60 26.65 -3.88
N PHE A 388 6.19 25.39 -3.70
CA PHE A 388 7.11 24.25 -3.73
C PHE A 388 7.80 24.09 -5.10
N ILE A 389 7.04 24.17 -6.19
CA ILE A 389 7.58 24.04 -7.55
C ILE A 389 8.54 25.20 -7.90
N ASP A 390 8.23 26.42 -7.44
CA ASP A 390 9.10 27.58 -7.65
C ASP A 390 10.43 27.45 -6.91
N ASP A 391 10.44 26.85 -5.72
CA ASP A 391 11.65 26.64 -4.97
C ASP A 391 12.57 25.56 -5.61
N GLY A 392 11.99 24.46 -6.09
CA GLY A 392 12.75 23.42 -6.81
C GLY A 392 13.55 22.46 -5.92
N ALA A 393 13.39 22.54 -4.59
CA ALA A 393 13.93 21.56 -3.63
C ALA A 393 13.07 20.29 -3.53
N LEU A 394 13.62 19.26 -2.88
CA LEU A 394 12.91 18.03 -2.56
C LEU A 394 11.93 18.25 -1.39
N ALA A 395 10.87 17.45 -1.35
CA ALA A 395 9.93 17.46 -0.24
C ALA A 395 10.60 16.96 1.05
N GLU A 396 10.13 17.47 2.18
CA GLU A 396 10.53 17.06 3.53
C GLU A 396 9.33 16.45 4.24
N PHE A 397 9.54 15.44 5.07
CA PHE A 397 8.46 14.60 5.58
C PHE A 397 8.51 14.47 7.10
N TYR A 398 7.38 14.08 7.68
CA TYR A 398 7.33 13.76 9.10
C TYR A 398 7.90 12.37 9.38
N HIS A 399 7.51 11.37 8.56
CA HIS A 399 8.02 10.02 8.67
C HIS A 399 9.51 9.95 8.34
N GLN A 400 10.29 9.13 9.06
CA GLN A 400 11.74 9.06 8.88
C GLN A 400 12.16 8.35 7.59
N VAL A 401 11.32 7.45 7.06
CA VAL A 401 11.57 6.71 5.82
C VAL A 401 10.44 6.98 4.84
N PRO A 402 10.34 8.20 4.29
CA PRO A 402 9.25 8.56 3.39
C PRO A 402 9.51 8.03 1.98
N ASP A 403 8.44 7.92 1.20
CA ASP A 403 8.57 7.80 -0.26
C ASP A 403 8.83 9.19 -0.84
N HIS A 404 10.10 9.48 -1.13
CA HIS A 404 10.57 10.80 -1.55
C HIS A 404 9.96 11.29 -2.88
N GLU A 405 9.49 10.38 -3.75
CA GLU A 405 8.84 10.78 -5.00
C GLU A 405 7.42 11.33 -4.77
N ARG A 406 6.78 11.00 -3.63
CA ARG A 406 5.37 11.35 -3.38
C ARG A 406 5.13 12.83 -3.23
N GLY A 407 5.93 13.54 -2.46
CA GLY A 407 5.74 14.98 -2.27
C GLY A 407 5.84 15.74 -3.60
N VAL A 408 6.80 15.35 -4.44
CA VAL A 408 6.95 15.91 -5.79
C VAL A 408 5.74 15.55 -6.66
N SER A 409 5.38 14.27 -6.72
CA SER A 409 4.23 13.80 -7.51
C SER A 409 2.94 14.51 -7.08
N PHE A 410 2.71 14.65 -5.78
CA PHE A 410 1.57 15.35 -5.19
C PHE A 410 1.51 16.81 -5.65
N ALA A 411 2.56 17.60 -5.49
CA ALA A 411 2.53 19.02 -5.83
C ALA A 411 2.27 19.26 -7.33
N PHE A 412 2.91 18.48 -8.20
CA PHE A 412 2.68 18.57 -9.64
C PHE A 412 1.30 18.05 -10.04
N ASP A 413 0.76 17.03 -9.35
CA ASP A 413 -0.60 16.55 -9.55
C ASP A 413 -1.65 17.59 -9.16
N VAL A 414 -1.45 18.30 -8.04
CA VAL A 414 -2.34 19.39 -7.60
C VAL A 414 -2.39 20.49 -8.65
N VAL A 415 -1.23 20.97 -9.12
CA VAL A 415 -1.19 21.99 -10.19
C VAL A 415 -1.75 21.45 -11.51
N GLY A 416 -1.48 20.19 -11.85
CA GLY A 416 -2.00 19.59 -13.08
C GLY A 416 -3.52 19.39 -13.09
N ARG A 417 -4.16 19.23 -11.92
CA ARG A 417 -5.61 19.04 -11.79
C ARG A 417 -6.38 20.33 -11.56
N TYR A 418 -5.84 21.22 -10.72
CA TYR A 418 -6.54 22.41 -10.23
C TYR A 418 -5.88 23.73 -10.62
N GLY A 419 -4.71 23.69 -11.25
CA GLY A 419 -4.03 24.88 -11.76
C GLY A 419 -4.69 25.45 -13.00
N ASP A 420 -4.10 26.54 -13.49
CA ASP A 420 -4.63 27.28 -14.64
C ASP A 420 -3.50 27.63 -15.63
N ARG A 421 -3.84 28.39 -16.69
CA ARG A 421 -2.86 28.75 -17.74
C ARG A 421 -1.65 29.54 -17.22
N SER A 422 -1.76 30.22 -16.08
CA SER A 422 -0.64 30.93 -15.46
C SER A 422 0.45 29.98 -14.95
N ASP A 423 0.14 28.69 -14.75
CA ASP A 423 1.10 27.68 -14.32
C ASP A 423 1.95 27.11 -15.46
N LEU A 424 1.63 27.39 -16.73
CA LEU A 424 2.34 26.81 -17.87
C LEU A 424 3.83 27.16 -17.89
N GLU A 425 4.18 28.42 -17.62
CA GLU A 425 5.58 28.85 -17.60
C GLU A 425 6.35 28.22 -16.43
N ARG A 426 5.71 28.15 -15.25
CA ARG A 426 6.22 27.48 -14.06
C ARG A 426 6.56 26.02 -14.34
N LEU A 427 5.65 25.29 -14.98
CA LEU A 427 5.87 23.89 -15.33
C LEU A 427 6.92 23.72 -16.44
N ARG A 428 6.92 24.58 -17.46
CA ARG A 428 7.93 24.56 -18.54
C ARG A 428 9.34 24.84 -18.01
N ALA A 429 9.49 25.69 -16.99
CA ALA A 429 10.76 25.93 -16.32
C ALA A 429 11.32 24.67 -15.61
N ARG A 430 10.46 23.70 -15.30
CA ARG A 430 10.83 22.43 -14.65
C ARG A 430 10.83 21.22 -15.58
N SER A 431 10.47 21.37 -16.85
CA SER A 431 10.43 20.27 -17.82
C SER A 431 11.77 20.00 -18.53
N ARG A 432 12.71 20.97 -18.50
CA ARG A 432 14.02 20.85 -19.17
C ARG A 432 15.14 20.62 -18.15
N ALA A 433 15.82 19.47 -18.25
CA ALA A 433 17.03 19.14 -17.49
C ALA A 433 16.91 19.30 -15.96
N HIS A 434 15.70 19.15 -15.41
CA HIS A 434 15.42 19.19 -13.98
C HIS A 434 15.09 17.78 -13.48
N ARG A 435 15.44 17.47 -12.23
CA ARG A 435 15.02 16.23 -11.54
C ARG A 435 13.49 16.02 -11.47
N PHE A 436 12.70 17.06 -11.77
CA PHE A 436 11.23 17.02 -11.78
C PHE A 436 10.63 16.93 -13.19
N ALA A 437 11.46 16.75 -14.23
CA ALA A 437 11.00 16.82 -15.62
C ALA A 437 9.84 15.88 -15.92
N ARG A 438 9.87 14.65 -15.40
CA ARG A 438 8.78 13.67 -15.58
C ARG A 438 7.44 14.19 -15.03
N HIS A 439 7.43 14.71 -13.80
CA HIS A 439 6.22 15.23 -13.17
C HIS A 439 5.73 16.52 -13.84
N ALA A 440 6.64 17.41 -14.21
CA ALA A 440 6.33 18.63 -14.94
C ALA A 440 5.67 18.35 -16.29
N LEU A 441 6.20 17.39 -17.07
CA LEU A 441 5.62 16.97 -18.35
C LEU A 441 4.25 16.32 -18.17
N ALA A 442 4.06 15.51 -17.12
CA ALA A 442 2.76 14.90 -16.83
C ALA A 442 1.71 15.97 -16.47
N ALA A 443 2.06 16.94 -15.63
CA ALA A 443 1.18 18.06 -15.28
C ALA A 443 0.84 18.94 -16.49
N LEU A 444 1.82 19.26 -17.34
CA LEU A 444 1.60 20.00 -18.59
C LEU A 444 0.59 19.28 -19.49
N ARG A 445 0.74 17.97 -19.69
CA ARG A 445 -0.21 17.19 -20.50
C ARG A 445 -1.64 17.25 -19.97
N ARG A 446 -1.83 17.28 -18.64
CA ARG A 446 -3.16 17.40 -18.03
C ARG A 446 -3.76 18.79 -18.24
N LEU A 447 -2.97 19.85 -18.05
CA LEU A 447 -3.43 21.22 -18.30
C LEU A 447 -3.72 21.48 -19.78
N ASP A 448 -2.88 20.97 -20.68
CA ASP A 448 -3.09 21.07 -22.14
C ASP A 448 -4.28 20.16 -22.57
N GLY A 449 -4.49 19.02 -21.92
CA GLY A 449 -5.57 18.06 -22.21
C GLY A 449 -6.95 18.47 -21.67
N ALA A 450 -7.00 19.33 -20.64
CA ALA A 450 -8.23 19.94 -20.14
C ALA A 450 -8.93 20.84 -21.20
N GLU A 451 -8.25 21.13 -22.33
CA GLU A 451 -8.83 21.82 -23.49
C GLU A 451 -9.74 20.94 -24.39
N ASN A 452 -10.01 19.66 -24.08
CA ASN A 452 -10.93 18.84 -24.90
C ASN A 452 -12.05 18.09 -24.14
N PRO A 453 -13.09 18.79 -23.65
CA PRO A 453 -14.42 18.19 -23.43
C PRO A 453 -15.29 18.18 -24.71
N GLY A 454 -14.76 18.59 -25.87
CA GLY A 454 -15.56 18.90 -27.07
C GLY A 454 -14.98 18.41 -28.38
N ARG A 455 -14.68 17.12 -28.52
CA ARG A 455 -14.54 16.43 -29.82
C ARG A 455 -15.01 14.99 -29.73
N ASN A 456 -16.32 14.81 -29.85
CA ASN A 456 -16.97 13.69 -30.55
C ASN A 456 -18.36 14.20 -30.95
N VAL A 457 -18.47 14.57 -32.23
CA VAL A 457 -19.73 14.50 -33.00
C VAL A 457 -19.79 13.09 -33.56
#